data_AF-X1ABC6-F1
#
_entry.id   AF-X1ABC6-F1
#
_cell.length_a   1.000
_cell.length_b   1.000
_cell.length_c   1.000
_cell.angle_alpha   90.00
_cell.angle_beta   90.00
_cell.angle_gamma   90.00
#
_symmetry.space_group_name_H-M   'P 1'
#
loop_
_entity.id
_entity.type
_entity.pdbx_description
1 polymer ?
#
loop_
_entity_poly.entity_id
_entity_poly.type
_entity_poly.pdbx_seq_one_letter_code
_entity_poly.pdbx_strand_id
1 'polypeptide(L)'
;GIKIKDPCTGLRIIRYDLIKNWSPKSKGFDIEVELNHFINKIKGAKIVEIPIDYRERVGEKKLSVKHGLTIMKRILSMALN
;
A
#
# COMPACT_ATOMS: atom_id res chain seq x y z
N GLY A 1 6.87 2.85 -12.39
CA GLY A 1 6.68 2.19 -11.08
C GLY A 1 7.29 3.05 -9.99
N ILE A 2 6.75 3.00 -8.78
CA ILE A 2 7.25 3.75 -7.62
C ILE A 2 8.34 2.94 -6.95
N LYS A 3 9.50 3.54 -6.66
CA LYS A 3 10.55 2.89 -5.87
C LYS A 3 10.19 3.04 -4.39
N ILE A 4 9.48 2.05 -3.85
CA ILE A 4 9.10 1.94 -2.44
C ILE A 4 9.64 0.59 -1.94
N LYS A 5 10.36 0.60 -0.82
CA LYS A 5 10.93 -0.59 -0.18
C LYS A 5 9.89 -1.38 0.61
N ASP A 6 8.93 -0.69 1.26
CA ASP A 6 7.82 -1.29 2.00
C ASP A 6 6.45 -0.77 1.51
N PRO A 7 5.93 -1.26 0.37
CA PRO A 7 4.66 -0.78 -0.19
C PRO A 7 3.43 -1.15 0.65
N CYS A 8 3.53 -2.15 1.52
CA CYS A 8 2.43 -2.68 2.32
C CYS A 8 2.45 -2.15 3.76
N THR A 9 3.24 -1.11 4.06
CA THR A 9 3.26 -0.52 5.40
C THR A 9 1.91 0.10 5.78
N GLY A 10 1.36 -0.28 6.92
CA GLY A 10 0.18 0.38 7.49
C GLY A 10 0.48 1.76 8.08
N LEU A 11 1.75 2.05 8.37
CA LEU A 11 2.16 3.32 8.97
C LEU A 11 2.44 4.34 7.87
N ARG A 12 1.51 5.28 7.69
CA ARG A 12 1.60 6.30 6.64
C ARG A 12 0.83 7.55 7.03
N ILE A 13 1.23 8.68 6.45
CA ILE A 13 0.52 9.96 6.54
C ILE A 13 0.13 10.36 5.13
N ILE A 14 -1.13 10.77 4.95
CA ILE A 14 -1.70 11.13 3.65
C ILE A 14 -2.43 12.45 3.80
N ARG A 15 -2.27 13.34 2.82
CA ARG A 15 -3.09 14.55 2.72
C ARG A 15 -4.52 14.16 2.36
N TYR A 16 -5.48 14.54 3.18
CA TYR A 16 -6.90 14.21 2.99
C TYR A 16 -7.42 14.64 1.60
N ASP A 17 -6.99 15.81 1.11
CA ASP A 17 -7.39 16.32 -0.21
C ASP A 17 -7.06 15.39 -1.38
N LEU A 18 -6.02 14.56 -1.25
CA LEU A 18 -5.63 13.62 -2.29
C LEU A 18 -6.56 12.42 -2.36
N ILE A 19 -7.22 12.06 -1.26
CA ILE A 19 -8.03 10.83 -1.14
C ILE A 19 -9.52 11.10 -0.93
N LYS A 20 -9.95 12.35 -0.78
CA LYS A 20 -11.34 12.72 -0.46
C LYS A 20 -12.39 12.15 -1.43
N ASN A 21 -12.02 11.93 -2.68
CA ASN A 21 -12.89 11.38 -3.73
C ASN A 21 -12.55 9.92 -4.10
N TRP A 22 -11.66 9.28 -3.34
CA TRP A 22 -11.25 7.90 -3.59
C TRP A 22 -12.15 6.94 -2.83
N SER A 23 -12.69 5.95 -3.54
CA SER A 23 -13.48 4.86 -2.96
C SER A 23 -12.71 3.54 -3.12
N PRO A 24 -12.15 2.98 -2.04
CA PRO A 24 -11.34 1.77 -2.12
C PRO A 24 -12.19 0.55 -2.48
N LYS A 25 -11.71 -0.27 -3.42
CA LYS A 25 -12.35 -1.55 -3.80
C LYS A 25 -11.74 -2.75 -3.09
N SER A 26 -10.53 -2.62 -2.60
CA SER A 26 -9.76 -3.63 -1.88
C SER A 26 -10.36 -4.00 -0.52
N LYS A 27 -10.20 -5.28 -0.12
CA LYS A 27 -10.72 -5.83 1.13
C LYS A 27 -9.58 -6.50 1.90
N GLY A 28 -8.87 -5.72 2.70
CA GLY A 28 -7.74 -6.18 3.53
C GLY A 28 -6.42 -5.54 3.11
N PHE A 29 -5.33 -6.32 3.19
CA PHE A 29 -3.94 -5.89 2.95
C PHE A 29 -3.61 -5.50 1.50
N ASP A 30 -4.59 -5.54 0.61
CA ASP A 30 -4.45 -5.10 -0.76
C ASP A 30 -4.79 -3.60 -0.93
N ILE A 31 -5.38 -2.97 0.11
CA ILE A 31 -5.72 -1.54 0.10
C ILE A 31 -4.49 -0.65 0.01
N GLU A 32 -3.37 -1.05 0.62
CA GLU A 32 -2.11 -0.31 0.58
C GLU A 32 -1.58 -0.21 -0.85
N VAL A 33 -1.72 -1.29 -1.62
CA VAL A 33 -1.28 -1.35 -3.01
C VAL A 33 -2.20 -0.50 -3.90
N GLU A 34 -3.52 -0.61 -3.70
CA GLU A 34 -4.50 0.21 -4.44
C GLU A 34 -4.29 1.70 -4.18
N LEU A 35 -4.06 2.09 -2.92
CA LEU A 35 -3.78 3.45 -2.51
C LEU A 35 -2.50 3.98 -3.18
N ASN A 36 -1.42 3.21 -3.15
CA ASN A 36 -0.16 3.62 -3.78
C ASN A 36 -0.33 3.85 -5.29
N HIS A 37 -1.07 2.96 -5.96
CA HIS A 37 -1.40 3.10 -7.38
C HIS A 37 -2.25 4.35 -7.66
N PHE A 38 -3.26 4.60 -6.83
CA PHE A 38 -4.14 5.76 -6.94
C PHE A 38 -3.37 7.08 -6.79
N ILE A 39 -2.57 7.22 -5.73
CA ILE A 39 -1.76 8.43 -5.48
C ILE A 39 -0.75 8.66 -6.61
N ASN A 40 -0.14 7.61 -7.14
CA ASN A 40 0.81 7.73 -8.25
C ASN A 40 0.21 8.24 -9.56
N LYS A 41 -1.11 8.07 -9.74
CA LYS A 41 -1.82 8.63 -10.90
C LYS A 41 -2.13 10.13 -10.74
N ILE A 42 -2.02 10.69 -9.54
CA ILE A 42 -2.28 12.11 -9.29
C ILE A 42 -1.06 12.94 -9.72
N LYS A 43 -1.24 13.81 -10.70
CA LYS A 43 -0.18 14.69 -11.20
C LYS A 43 0.34 15.60 -10.08
N GLY A 44 1.65 15.54 -9.82
CA GLY A 44 2.32 16.35 -8.80
C GLY A 44 2.31 15.76 -7.38
N ALA A 45 1.61 14.65 -7.14
CA ALA A 45 1.74 13.92 -5.90
C ALA A 45 3.11 13.23 -5.84
N LYS A 46 3.73 13.23 -4.65
CA LYS A 46 4.98 12.53 -4.38
C LYS A 46 4.78 11.56 -3.21
N ILE A 47 5.29 10.35 -3.37
CA ILE A 47 5.39 9.36 -2.30
C ILE A 47 6.84 9.32 -1.85
N VAL A 48 7.07 9.47 -0.55
CA VAL A 48 8.40 9.41 0.07
C VAL A 48 8.36 8.40 1.21
N GLU A 49 9.41 7.60 1.34
CA GLU A 49 9.63 6.72 2.48
C GLU A 49 10.54 7.43 3.48
N ILE A 50 10.14 7.42 4.75
CA ILE A 50 10.98 7.88 5.85
C ILE A 50 11.45 6.63 6.57
N PRO A 51 12.77 6.37 6.64
CA PRO A 51 13.28 5.22 7.37
C PRO A 51 12.94 5.39 8.84
N ILE A 52 12.34 4.35 9.42
CA ILE A 52 12.07 4.26 10.86
C ILE A 52 12.66 2.96 11.39
N ASP A 53 13.19 3.01 12.60
CA ASP A 53 13.61 1.82 13.30
C ASP A 53 12.37 1.10 13.84
N TYR A 54 12.00 0.00 13.17
CA TYR A 54 10.97 -0.89 13.67
C TYR A 54 11.49 -1.64 14.90
N ARG A 55 10.74 -1.57 15.99
CA ARG A 55 11.01 -2.41 17.17
C ARG A 55 10.67 -3.86 16.85
N GLU A 56 11.30 -4.78 17.59
CA GLU A 56 10.97 -6.19 17.48
C GLU A 56 9.48 -6.43 17.75
N ARG A 57 8.91 -7.32 16.94
CA ARG A 57 7.50 -7.62 16.96
C ARG A 57 7.22 -8.54 18.14
N VAL A 58 6.40 -8.09 19.08
CA VAL A 58 5.95 -8.93 20.21
C VAL A 58 4.75 -9.77 19.75
N GLY A 59 4.93 -11.10 19.61
CA GLY A 59 3.87 -12.07 19.31
C GLY A 59 3.91 -12.73 17.91
N GLU A 60 2.89 -13.56 17.61
CA GLU A 60 2.82 -14.33 16.37
C GLU A 60 2.37 -13.53 15.14
N LYS A 61 2.88 -13.94 13.97
CA LYS A 61 2.62 -13.31 12.67
C LYS A 61 1.15 -13.48 12.27
N LYS A 62 0.40 -12.37 12.25
CA LYS A 62 -1.01 -12.31 11.79
C LYS A 62 -1.23 -12.59 10.29
N LEU A 63 -0.16 -12.65 9.48
CA LEU A 63 -0.24 -12.78 8.02
C LEU A 63 -0.02 -14.23 7.59
N SER A 64 -1.10 -14.91 7.19
CA SER A 64 -1.02 -16.22 6.51
C SER A 64 -0.55 -16.08 5.06
N VAL A 65 0.14 -17.10 4.52
CA VAL A 65 0.65 -17.13 3.13
C VAL A 65 -0.46 -16.90 2.09
N LYS A 66 -1.70 -17.27 2.42
CA LYS A 66 -2.89 -17.08 1.56
C LYS A 66 -3.16 -15.60 1.28
N HIS A 67 -2.92 -14.69 2.23
CA HIS A 67 -3.06 -13.25 2.00
C HIS A 67 -2.00 -12.73 1.03
N GLY A 68 -0.78 -13.28 1.07
CA GLY A 68 0.29 -12.92 0.14
C GLY A 68 -0.08 -13.19 -1.33
N LEU A 69 -0.76 -14.31 -1.60
CA LEU A 69 -1.24 -14.64 -2.95
C LEU A 69 -2.31 -13.65 -3.44
N THR A 70 -3.20 -13.18 -2.56
CA THR A 70 -4.21 -12.17 -2.90
C THR A 70 -3.58 -10.82 -3.25
N ILE A 71 -2.59 -10.38 -2.47
CA ILE A 71 -1.83 -9.15 -2.72
C ILE A 71 -1.10 -9.24 -4.06
N MET A 72 -0.42 -10.36 -4.32
CA MET A 72 0.30 -10.58 -5.58
C MET A 72 -0.63 -10.54 -6.80
N LYS A 73 -1.79 -11.21 -6.73
CA LYS A 73 -2.81 -11.14 -7.79
C LYS A 73 -3.27 -9.71 -8.06
N ARG A 74 -3.44 -8.90 -7.01
CA ARG A 74 -3.85 -7.49 -7.13
C ARG A 74 -2.76 -6.66 -7.82
N ILE A 75 -1.50 -6.83 -7.43
CA ILE A 75 -0.35 -6.16 -8.06
C ILE A 75 -0.33 -6.45 -9.57
N LEU A 76 -0.45 -7.73 -9.96
CA LEU A 76 -0.46 -8.13 -11.37
C LEU A 76 -1.65 -7.52 -12.12
N SER A 77 -2.85 -7.57 -11.54
CA SER A 77 -4.05 -7.00 -12.15
C SER A 77 -3.96 -5.47 -12.38
N MET A 78 -3.30 -4.74 -11.47
CA MET A 78 -3.07 -3.31 -11.61
C MET A 78 -1.87 -2.97 -12.48
N ALA A 79 -0.94 -3.91 -12.72
CA ALA A 79 0.16 -3.73 -13.66
C ALA A 79 -0.28 -3.92 -15.12
N LEU A 80 -1.29 -4.76 -15.35
CA LEU A 80 -1.88 -5.02 -16.67
C LEU A 80 -2.95 -4.00 -17.11
N ASN A 81 -3.40 -3.11 -16.21
CA ASN A 81 -4.35 -2.01 -16.47
C ASN A 81 -3.71 -0.62 -16.34
#